data_AF-A0A3M1BRD7-F1
#
_entry.id   AF-A0A3M1BRD7-F1
#
_cell.length_a   1.000
_cell.length_b   1.000
_cell.length_c   1.000
_cell.angle_alpha   90.00
_cell.angle_beta   90.00
_cell.angle_gamma   90.00
#
_symmetry.space_group_name_H-M   'P 1'
#
loop_
_entity.id
_entity.type
_entity.pdbx_description
1 polymer ?
#
loop_
_entity_poly.entity_id
_entity_poly.type
_entity_poly.pdbx_seq_one_letter_code
_entity_poly.pdbx_strand_id
1 'polypeptide(L)'
;MVISKFFGLKACFSTALALSFLLFGLPANGQVGLSGGYLNFKAADWLDAAGERTNKSIASLAGWQVGADYWFRLQQKRVEFTVEANYSSYSESGLPSGNQLEITGYGLQLNTALYPLDFGSDCNCPTWSKSGDVFAKGFFIQLIAGGVYQDKKLVSADFSSEQ
;
A
#
# COMPACT_ATOMS: atom_id res chain seq x y z
N MET A 1 44.33 17.09 -16.82
CA MET A 1 42.98 16.93 -17.40
C MET A 1 42.06 16.30 -16.34
N VAL A 2 41.55 17.09 -15.38
CA VAL A 2 40.60 16.64 -14.33
C VAL A 2 39.67 17.81 -13.98
N ILE A 3 38.82 18.26 -14.92
CA ILE A 3 37.81 19.31 -14.66
C ILE A 3 36.50 18.97 -15.42
N SER A 4 36.04 17.72 -15.39
CA SER A 4 34.76 17.35 -16.03
C SER A 4 33.74 16.67 -15.11
N LYS A 5 34.10 16.32 -13.86
CA LYS A 5 33.19 15.57 -12.97
C LYS A 5 32.27 16.42 -12.07
N PHE A 6 32.50 17.73 -11.95
CA PHE A 6 31.69 18.59 -11.06
C PHE A 6 30.41 19.17 -11.69
N PHE A 7 30.23 19.04 -13.02
CA PHE A 7 29.11 19.67 -13.72
C PHE A 7 27.81 18.84 -13.66
N GLY A 8 27.90 17.51 -13.57
CA GLY A 8 26.73 16.62 -13.52
C GLY A 8 25.96 16.63 -12.20
N LEU A 9 26.65 16.85 -11.07
CA LEU A 9 26.04 16.77 -9.73
C LEU A 9 25.07 17.93 -9.46
N LYS A 10 25.38 19.13 -9.96
CA LYS A 10 24.50 20.32 -9.83
C LYS A 10 23.23 20.19 -10.68
N ALA A 11 23.33 19.58 -11.86
CA ALA A 11 22.19 19.35 -12.73
C ALA A 11 21.19 18.36 -12.12
N CYS A 12 21.67 17.25 -11.53
CA CYS A 12 20.82 16.28 -10.82
C CYS A 12 20.11 16.88 -9.60
N PHE A 13 20.79 17.74 -8.84
CA PHE A 13 20.18 18.37 -7.67
C PHE A 13 19.09 19.38 -8.06
N SER A 14 19.33 20.15 -9.12
CA SER A 14 18.37 21.12 -9.65
C SER A 14 17.12 20.44 -10.25
N THR A 15 17.31 19.34 -10.99
CA THR A 15 16.17 18.59 -11.55
C THR A 15 15.35 17.88 -10.47
N ALA A 16 15.98 17.34 -9.42
CA ALA A 16 15.27 16.75 -8.28
C ALA A 16 14.45 17.79 -7.51
N LEU A 17 15.00 19.00 -7.32
CA LEU A 17 14.30 20.09 -6.64
C LEU A 17 13.12 20.63 -7.48
N ALA A 18 13.31 20.76 -8.79
CA ALA A 18 12.25 21.17 -9.71
C ALA A 18 11.11 20.13 -9.79
N LEU A 19 11.44 18.83 -9.76
CA LEU A 19 10.45 17.75 -9.73
C LEU A 19 9.67 17.73 -8.41
N SER A 20 10.35 17.97 -7.28
CA SER A 20 9.70 18.14 -5.98
C SER A 20 8.72 19.30 -5.99
N PHE A 21 9.13 20.48 -6.51
CA PHE A 21 8.25 21.65 -6.56
C PHE A 21 7.04 21.48 -7.48
N LEU A 22 7.17 20.70 -8.57
CA LEU A 22 6.05 20.37 -9.46
C LEU A 22 5.01 19.46 -8.80
N LEU A 23 5.42 18.60 -7.87
CA LEU A 23 4.53 17.69 -7.14
C LEU A 23 3.71 18.40 -6.04
N PHE A 24 4.16 19.55 -5.54
CA PHE A 24 3.44 20.31 -4.49
C PHE A 24 2.49 21.41 -5.03
N GLY A 25 2.52 21.71 -6.34
CA GLY A 25 1.76 22.81 -6.94
C GLY A 25 0.31 22.48 -7.36
N LEU A 26 -0.14 21.23 -7.21
CA LEU A 26 -1.50 20.83 -7.59
C LEU A 26 -2.48 21.14 -6.45
N PRO A 27 -3.60 21.85 -6.68
CA PRO A 27 -4.68 22.00 -5.70
C PRO A 27 -5.42 20.66 -5.56
N ALA A 28 -4.77 19.70 -4.89
CA ALA A 28 -5.39 18.44 -4.51
C ALA A 28 -6.21 18.69 -3.23
N ASN A 29 -7.53 18.70 -3.35
CA ASN A 29 -8.45 18.62 -2.20
C ASN A 29 -8.44 17.22 -1.57
N GLY A 30 -7.28 16.55 -1.59
CA GLY A 30 -7.08 15.18 -1.18
C GLY A 30 -5.72 15.01 -0.54
N GLN A 31 -5.63 14.12 0.44
CA GLN A 31 -4.41 13.81 1.17
C GLN A 31 -3.75 12.60 0.52
N VAL A 32 -2.46 12.68 0.23
CA VAL A 32 -1.68 11.53 -0.22
C VAL A 32 -1.04 10.91 1.01
N GLY A 33 -1.22 9.60 1.18
CA GLY A 33 -0.59 8.81 2.23
C GLY A 33 0.42 7.82 1.66
N LEU A 34 1.38 7.44 2.50
CA LEU A 34 2.29 6.33 2.25
C LEU A 34 2.17 5.38 3.44
N SER A 35 2.04 4.09 3.16
CA SER A 35 1.95 3.04 4.16
C SER A 35 3.11 2.05 3.99
N GLY A 36 3.58 1.53 5.11
CA GLY A 36 4.65 0.55 5.16
C GLY A 36 4.45 -0.34 6.37
N GLY A 37 4.61 -1.65 6.21
CA GLY A 37 4.31 -2.60 7.27
C GLY A 37 4.99 -3.94 7.09
N TYR A 38 5.12 -4.65 8.21
CA TYR A 38 5.53 -6.05 8.23
C TYR A 38 4.29 -6.94 8.31
N LEU A 39 4.21 -7.94 7.44
CA LEU A 39 3.07 -8.83 7.32
C LEU A 39 3.45 -10.24 7.72
N ASN A 40 2.55 -10.91 8.43
CA ASN A 40 2.65 -12.32 8.76
C ASN A 40 1.42 -13.03 8.20
N PHE A 41 1.61 -13.81 7.15
CA PHE A 41 0.58 -14.59 6.51
C PHE A 41 0.52 -15.98 7.15
N LYS A 42 -0.56 -16.21 7.91
CA LYS A 42 -0.86 -17.50 8.55
C LYS A 42 -2.13 -18.06 7.94
N ALA A 43 -1.97 -18.89 6.92
CA ALA A 43 -3.08 -19.61 6.32
C ALA A 43 -2.65 -21.06 6.07
N ALA A 44 -2.80 -21.90 7.10
CA ALA A 44 -2.33 -23.29 7.10
C ALA A 44 -2.80 -24.03 5.84
N ASP A 45 -4.09 -23.99 5.51
CA ASP A 45 -4.65 -24.71 4.34
C ASP A 45 -4.05 -24.26 2.99
N TRP A 46 -3.80 -22.95 2.82
CA TRP A 46 -3.24 -22.39 1.58
C TRP A 46 -1.74 -22.63 1.47
N LEU A 47 -1.06 -22.68 2.62
CA LEU A 47 0.35 -22.94 2.73
C LEU A 47 0.65 -24.44 2.66
N ASP A 48 -0.26 -25.31 3.10
CA ASP A 48 -0.16 -26.76 3.00
C ASP A 48 -0.28 -27.23 1.55
N ALA A 49 -1.14 -26.62 0.73
CA ALA A 49 -1.16 -26.88 -0.71
C ALA A 49 0.15 -26.47 -1.44
N ALA A 50 0.90 -25.52 -0.87
CA ALA A 50 2.27 -25.19 -1.30
C ALA A 50 3.32 -26.12 -0.64
N GLY A 51 3.04 -26.57 0.58
CA GLY A 51 3.84 -27.48 1.37
C GLY A 51 3.88 -28.89 0.80
N GLU A 52 2.77 -29.38 0.24
CA GLU A 52 2.70 -30.66 -0.49
C GLU A 52 3.61 -30.67 -1.71
N ARG A 53 3.73 -29.52 -2.42
CA ARG A 53 4.64 -29.38 -3.56
C ARG A 53 6.10 -29.26 -3.17
N THR A 54 6.37 -28.84 -1.93
CA THR A 54 7.73 -28.58 -1.42
C THR A 54 8.17 -29.61 -0.39
N ASN A 55 7.33 -30.59 -0.04
CA ASN A 55 7.56 -31.63 0.98
C ASN A 55 7.93 -31.07 2.37
N LYS A 56 7.40 -29.89 2.73
CA LYS A 56 7.55 -29.21 4.05
C LYS A 56 6.27 -28.46 4.39
N SER A 57 5.73 -28.63 5.60
CA SER A 57 4.63 -27.79 6.06
C SER A 57 5.15 -26.38 6.37
N ILE A 58 4.58 -25.39 5.69
CA ILE A 58 4.90 -23.97 5.89
C ILE A 58 3.83 -23.40 6.81
N ALA A 59 4.14 -23.22 8.09
CA ALA A 59 3.15 -22.79 9.10
C ALA A 59 2.83 -21.29 9.05
N SER A 60 3.78 -20.48 8.59
CA SER A 60 3.64 -19.02 8.51
C SER A 60 4.62 -18.51 7.47
N LEU A 61 4.21 -17.49 6.73
CA LEU A 61 5.05 -16.81 5.77
C LEU A 61 5.12 -15.34 6.17
N ALA A 62 6.32 -14.77 6.25
CA ALA A 62 6.49 -13.38 6.61
C ALA A 62 6.96 -12.53 5.44
N GLY A 63 6.68 -11.24 5.50
CA GLY A 63 6.94 -10.33 4.40
C GLY A 63 6.80 -8.87 4.80
N TRP A 64 6.97 -8.00 3.82
CA TRP A 64 6.73 -6.58 3.99
C TRP A 64 5.76 -6.08 2.91
N GLN A 65 5.08 -4.98 3.21
CA GLN A 65 4.21 -4.28 2.29
C GLN A 65 4.55 -2.80 2.31
N VAL A 66 4.48 -2.18 1.15
CA VAL A 66 4.44 -0.73 0.98
C VAL A 66 3.23 -0.36 0.15
N GLY A 67 2.62 0.76 0.46
CA GLY A 67 1.47 1.28 -0.26
C GLY A 67 1.50 2.78 -0.39
N ALA A 68 0.77 3.27 -1.37
CA ALA A 68 0.45 4.67 -1.52
C ALA A 68 -1.06 4.80 -1.59
N ASP A 69 -1.59 5.78 -0.87
CA ASP A 69 -3.02 6.03 -0.81
C ASP A 69 -3.36 7.47 -1.18
N TYR A 70 -4.57 7.63 -1.72
CA TYR A 70 -5.16 8.92 -2.03
C TYR A 70 -6.52 9.03 -1.36
N TRP A 71 -6.59 9.90 -0.36
CA TRP A 71 -7.81 10.25 0.34
C TRP A 71 -8.46 11.47 -0.29
N PHE A 72 -9.74 11.39 -0.59
CA PHE A 72 -10.55 12.52 -1.01
C PHE A 72 -11.96 12.41 -0.44
N ARG A 73 -12.62 13.57 -0.28
CA ARG A 73 -13.96 13.66 0.30
C ARG A 73 -14.93 14.33 -0.66
N LEU A 74 -16.14 13.79 -0.79
CA LEU A 74 -17.23 14.49 -1.46
C LEU A 74 -17.77 15.62 -0.57
N GLN A 75 -17.96 16.81 -1.15
CA GLN A 75 -18.36 17.99 -0.40
C GLN A 75 -19.86 18.01 -0.06
N GLN A 76 -20.71 17.50 -0.95
CA GLN A 76 -22.17 17.54 -0.79
C GLN A 76 -22.74 16.52 0.20
N LYS A 77 -22.00 15.45 0.48
CA LYS A 77 -22.33 14.41 1.46
C LYS A 77 -21.05 13.99 2.11
N ARG A 78 -21.03 13.77 3.42
CA ARG A 78 -19.83 13.29 4.11
C ARG A 78 -19.57 11.82 3.77
N VAL A 79 -18.95 11.63 2.61
CA VAL A 79 -18.41 10.36 2.10
C VAL A 79 -16.94 10.59 1.84
N GLU A 80 -16.12 9.77 2.46
CA GLU A 80 -14.67 9.81 2.36
C GLU A 80 -14.20 8.57 1.62
N PHE A 81 -13.36 8.75 0.62
CA PHE A 81 -12.79 7.70 -0.20
C PHE A 81 -11.29 7.69 0.00
N THR A 82 -10.73 6.52 0.28
CA THR A 82 -9.29 6.27 0.31
C THR A 82 -9.01 5.16 -0.68
N VAL A 83 -8.33 5.51 -1.78
CA VAL A 83 -7.83 4.54 -2.76
C VAL A 83 -6.39 4.22 -2.40
N GLU A 84 -6.11 2.97 -2.06
CA GLU A 84 -4.76 2.48 -1.77
C GLU A 84 -4.30 1.52 -2.87
N ALA A 85 -3.09 1.73 -3.38
CA ALA A 85 -2.37 0.75 -4.16
C ALA A 85 -1.18 0.25 -3.33
N ASN A 86 -0.98 -1.07 -3.26
CA ASN A 86 0.13 -1.65 -2.51
C ASN A 86 0.88 -2.74 -3.25
N TYR A 87 2.13 -2.89 -2.85
CA TYR A 87 3.04 -3.94 -3.23
C TYR A 87 3.45 -4.69 -1.97
N SER A 88 3.34 -6.02 -2.00
CA SER A 88 3.75 -6.90 -0.91
C SER A 88 4.73 -7.94 -1.41
N SER A 89 5.71 -8.27 -0.59
CA SER A 89 6.69 -9.33 -0.87
C SER A 89 6.86 -10.20 0.35
N TYR A 90 6.77 -11.50 0.14
CA TYR A 90 6.90 -12.52 1.15
C TYR A 90 7.96 -13.53 0.72
N SER A 91 8.75 -14.02 1.67
CA SER A 91 9.72 -15.07 1.40
C SER A 91 9.82 -16.05 2.55
N GLU A 92 9.97 -17.32 2.21
CA GLU A 92 10.30 -18.40 3.15
C GLU A 92 11.50 -19.17 2.61
N SER A 93 12.54 -19.25 3.43
CA SER A 93 13.77 -19.98 3.12
C SER A 93 13.85 -21.29 3.90
N GLY A 94 14.77 -22.17 3.50
CA GLY A 94 14.96 -23.47 4.16
C GLY A 94 13.85 -24.47 3.84
N LEU A 95 13.32 -24.45 2.62
CA LEU A 95 12.54 -25.56 2.08
C LEU A 95 13.47 -26.73 1.71
N PRO A 96 12.95 -27.96 1.59
CA PRO A 96 13.71 -29.11 1.11
C PRO A 96 14.44 -28.81 -0.20
N SER A 97 15.62 -29.42 -0.36
CA SER A 97 16.54 -29.18 -1.50
C SER A 97 17.12 -27.76 -1.60
N GLY A 98 17.05 -26.96 -0.52
CA GLY A 98 17.57 -25.59 -0.52
C GLY A 98 16.66 -24.58 -1.24
N ASN A 99 15.43 -24.99 -1.54
CA ASN A 99 14.48 -24.15 -2.26
C ASN A 99 14.02 -22.94 -1.41
N GLN A 100 13.58 -21.90 -2.09
CA GLN A 100 12.99 -20.70 -1.50
C GLN A 100 11.63 -20.43 -2.16
N LEU A 101 10.61 -20.18 -1.34
CA LEU A 101 9.30 -19.75 -1.81
C LEU A 101 9.24 -18.23 -1.74
N GLU A 102 8.94 -17.60 -2.86
CA GLU A 102 8.72 -16.17 -2.96
C GLU A 102 7.29 -15.91 -3.42
N ILE A 103 6.60 -14.99 -2.75
CA ILE A 103 5.27 -14.52 -3.15
C ILE A 103 5.32 -13.01 -3.29
N THR A 104 4.88 -12.53 -4.44
CA THR A 104 4.74 -11.11 -4.73
C THR A 104 3.27 -10.79 -4.92
N GLY A 105 2.78 -9.74 -4.28
CA GLY A 105 1.39 -9.30 -4.34
C GLY A 105 1.24 -7.86 -4.79
N TYR A 106 0.32 -7.62 -5.70
CA TYR A 106 -0.12 -6.29 -6.13
C TYR A 106 -1.58 -6.10 -5.71
N GLY A 107 -1.83 -5.11 -4.87
CA GLY A 107 -3.16 -4.83 -4.32
C GLY A 107 -3.70 -3.48 -4.76
N LEU A 108 -5.02 -3.43 -4.94
CA LEU A 108 -5.77 -2.19 -5.08
C LEU A 108 -6.99 -2.27 -4.17
N GLN A 109 -7.13 -1.30 -3.27
CA GLN A 109 -8.21 -1.25 -2.28
C GLN A 109 -8.88 0.14 -2.31
N LEU A 110 -10.19 0.13 -2.40
CA LEU A 110 -11.06 1.29 -2.22
C LEU A 110 -11.74 1.16 -0.86
N ASN A 111 -11.34 2.02 0.06
CA ASN A 111 -11.96 2.16 1.36
C ASN A 111 -12.91 3.37 1.31
N THR A 112 -14.21 3.13 1.52
CA THR A 112 -15.22 4.20 1.54
C THR A 112 -15.82 4.30 2.93
N ALA A 113 -15.63 5.43 3.59
CA ALA A 113 -16.28 5.72 4.87
C ALA A 113 -17.54 6.54 4.63
N LEU A 114 -18.68 5.96 5.01
CA LEU A 114 -20.01 6.54 4.94
C LEU A 114 -20.41 7.03 6.34
N TYR A 115 -20.83 8.28 6.46
CA TYR A 115 -21.27 8.88 7.72
C TYR A 115 -22.79 9.07 7.70
N PRO A 116 -23.59 8.03 8.01
CA PRO A 116 -25.03 8.05 7.85
C PRO A 116 -25.74 9.13 8.67
N LEU A 117 -25.18 9.44 9.84
CA LEU A 117 -25.71 10.45 10.76
C LEU A 117 -25.33 11.89 10.37
N ASP A 118 -24.55 12.07 9.29
CA ASP A 118 -24.02 13.35 8.80
C ASP A 118 -24.31 13.52 7.29
N PHE A 119 -25.32 12.82 6.76
CA PHE A 119 -25.73 12.92 5.34
C PHE A 119 -26.57 14.15 5.00
N GLY A 120 -27.13 14.82 6.01
CA GLY A 120 -28.17 15.84 5.83
C GLY A 120 -27.94 17.17 6.54
N SER A 121 -26.73 17.46 7.06
CA SER A 121 -26.48 18.76 7.69
C SER A 121 -26.33 19.84 6.61
N ASP A 122 -27.45 20.55 6.44
CA ASP A 122 -27.75 21.66 5.55
C ASP A 122 -26.58 22.51 5.01
N CYS A 123 -26.62 22.68 3.69
CA CYS A 123 -25.97 23.76 2.97
C CYS A 123 -26.67 25.09 3.32
N ASN A 124 -26.19 25.79 4.36
CA ASN A 124 -26.20 27.26 4.54
C ASN A 124 -26.19 27.62 6.03
N CYS A 125 -25.03 27.56 6.70
CA CYS A 125 -24.87 28.25 7.97
C CYS A 125 -23.45 28.80 8.12
N PRO A 126 -23.31 30.07 8.55
CA PRO A 126 -22.04 30.77 8.62
C PRO A 126 -21.18 30.14 9.71
N THR A 127 -19.88 30.17 9.45
CA THR A 127 -18.80 29.70 10.32
C THR A 127 -19.07 29.95 11.81
N TRP A 128 -19.42 28.90 12.57
CA TRP A 128 -19.06 28.62 13.99
C TRP A 128 -19.92 27.54 14.68
N SER A 129 -20.85 26.85 14.00
CA SER A 129 -21.56 25.68 14.56
C SER A 129 -20.73 24.37 14.56
N LYS A 130 -19.43 24.45 14.87
CA LYS A 130 -18.53 23.27 14.94
C LYS A 130 -18.88 22.28 16.06
N SER A 131 -19.91 22.52 16.86
CA SER A 131 -20.46 21.60 17.86
C SER A 131 -21.33 20.51 17.22
N GLY A 132 -20.83 19.84 16.19
CA GLY A 132 -21.46 18.61 15.71
C GLY A 132 -21.13 17.48 16.68
N ASP A 133 -22.18 16.84 17.19
CA ASP A 133 -22.17 15.81 18.23
C ASP A 133 -21.08 14.75 17.97
N VAL A 134 -20.22 14.49 18.95
CA VAL A 134 -19.05 13.59 18.81
C VAL A 134 -19.50 12.20 18.34
N PHE A 135 -20.69 11.80 18.76
CA PHE A 135 -21.30 10.53 18.40
C PHE A 135 -21.67 10.43 16.91
N ALA A 136 -22.26 11.49 16.34
CA ALA A 136 -22.65 11.50 14.93
C ALA A 136 -21.43 11.49 13.98
N LYS A 137 -20.31 12.08 14.42
CA LYS A 137 -19.05 12.11 13.65
C LYS A 137 -18.19 10.87 13.84
N GLY A 138 -18.31 10.19 14.98
CA GLY A 138 -17.55 8.98 15.31
C GLY A 138 -18.18 7.69 14.76
N PHE A 139 -19.48 7.69 14.49
CA PHE A 139 -20.16 6.56 13.87
C PHE A 139 -20.08 6.64 12.34
N PHE A 140 -19.35 5.71 11.74
CA PHE A 140 -19.26 5.55 10.30
C PHE A 140 -19.31 4.08 9.91
N ILE A 141 -19.77 3.83 8.69
CA ILE A 141 -19.76 2.51 8.06
C ILE A 141 -18.64 2.53 7.03
N GLN A 142 -17.66 1.64 7.19
CA GLN A 142 -16.58 1.49 6.22
C GLN A 142 -16.90 0.34 5.27
N LEU A 143 -16.98 0.66 3.98
CA LEU A 143 -17.04 -0.32 2.92
C LEU A 143 -15.63 -0.48 2.34
N ILE A 144 -15.13 -1.71 2.34
CA ILE A 144 -13.83 -2.04 1.79
C ILE A 144 -14.08 -2.91 0.57
N ALA A 145 -13.70 -2.40 -0.60
CA ALA A 145 -13.76 -3.13 -1.85
C ALA A 145 -12.37 -3.16 -2.45
N GLY A 146 -11.89 -4.33 -2.89
CA GLY A 146 -10.56 -4.42 -3.44
C GLY A 146 -10.21 -5.82 -3.90
N GLY A 147 -9.03 -5.94 -4.46
CA GLY A 147 -8.47 -7.20 -4.91
C GLY A 147 -6.95 -7.20 -4.75
N VAL A 148 -6.39 -8.40 -4.61
CA VAL A 148 -4.95 -8.63 -4.60
C VAL A 148 -4.65 -9.70 -5.63
N TYR A 149 -3.73 -9.40 -6.53
CA TYR A 149 -3.14 -10.37 -7.45
C TYR A 149 -1.83 -10.86 -6.86
N GLN A 150 -1.60 -12.18 -6.84
CA GLN A 150 -0.40 -12.79 -6.24
C GLN A 150 0.30 -13.73 -7.21
N ASP A 151 1.58 -13.47 -7.45
CA ASP A 151 2.49 -14.38 -8.16
C ASP A 151 3.28 -15.20 -7.14
N LYS A 152 3.36 -16.52 -7.36
CA LYS A 152 4.09 -17.46 -6.51
C LYS A 152 5.23 -18.08 -7.30
N LYS A 153 6.45 -18.00 -6.78
CA LYS A 153 7.65 -18.56 -7.39
C LYS A 153 8.36 -19.50 -6.43
N LEU A 154 8.71 -20.68 -6.91
CA LEU A 154 9.64 -21.58 -6.25
C LEU A 154 11.01 -21.40 -6.90
N VAL A 155 11.96 -20.89 -6.15
CA VAL A 155 13.36 -20.77 -6.56
C VAL A 155 14.09 -21.99 -6.04
N SER A 156 14.57 -22.87 -6.91
CA SER A 156 15.42 -23.99 -6.47
C SER A 156 16.87 -23.56 -6.36
N ALA A 157 17.57 -24.13 -5.38
CA ALA A 157 19.02 -24.00 -5.25
C ALA A 157 19.73 -25.00 -6.18
N ASP A 158 19.39 -25.00 -7.48
CA ASP A 158 20.11 -25.83 -8.45
C ASP A 158 21.33 -25.09 -8.99
N PHE A 159 22.47 -25.44 -8.40
CA PHE A 159 23.83 -25.45 -8.96
C PHE A 159 24.25 -24.21 -9.78
N SER A 160 24.91 -23.27 -9.10
CA SER A 160 26.00 -22.50 -9.70
C SER A 160 27.07 -23.47 -10.20
N SER A 161 26.94 -23.98 -11.41
CA SER A 161 28.12 -24.42 -12.16
C SER A 161 28.82 -23.16 -12.66
N GLU A 162 29.86 -22.75 -11.94
CA GLU A 162 31.04 -22.22 -12.60
C GLU A 162 31.39 -23.16 -13.76
N GLN A 163 31.31 -22.64 -14.98
CA GLN A 163 32.17 -23.03 -16.10
C GLN A 163 32.63 -21.76 -16.80
#